data_AF-A0AAP9E3I5-F1
#
_entry.id   AF-A0AAP9E3I5-F1
#
_cell.length_a   1.000
_cell.length_b   1.000
_cell.length_c   1.000
_cell.angle_alpha   90.00
_cell.angle_beta   90.00
_cell.angle_gamma   90.00
#
_symmetry.space_group_name_H-M   'P 1'
#
loop_
_entity.id
_entity.type
_entity.pdbx_description
1 polymer ?
#
loop_
_entity_poly.entity_id
_entity_poly.type
_entity_poly.pdbx_seq_one_letter_code
_entity_poly.pdbx_strand_id
1 'polypeptide(L)'
;MLNRVVILSSFALLASAAFVSPAAALTMKECSVKYQAAKADGSAKDVKWNDYRAKFCGSEAAAEDAADDKQVAATTEKEPEKATIKAPKGVAFPSAVDKKYSSETPGKARLKTCVDSYHKNKSDGTLGDLKWIQKGGGYWSLCNTALKS
;
A
#
# COMPACT_ATOMS: atom_id res chain seq x y z
N MET A 1 9.95 -58.50 -43.88
CA MET A 1 9.59 -59.81 -43.29
C MET A 1 9.27 -59.60 -41.82
N LEU A 2 8.19 -60.23 -41.38
CA LEU A 2 7.59 -60.20 -40.03
C LEU A 2 8.62 -60.23 -38.89
N ASN A 3 8.38 -59.47 -37.81
CA ASN A 3 7.70 -60.08 -36.67
C ASN A 3 7.12 -59.06 -35.66
N ARG A 4 5.89 -59.38 -35.22
CA ARG A 4 5.15 -58.75 -34.12
C ARG A 4 5.76 -59.15 -32.78
N VAL A 5 5.90 -58.20 -31.84
CA VAL A 5 5.65 -58.48 -30.41
C VAL A 5 4.90 -57.30 -29.81
N VAL A 6 3.68 -57.63 -29.39
CA VAL A 6 2.79 -56.87 -28.50
C VAL A 6 3.38 -56.93 -27.09
N ILE A 7 3.58 -55.79 -26.42
CA ILE A 7 3.50 -55.73 -24.95
C ILE A 7 2.66 -54.52 -24.58
N LEU A 8 1.52 -54.83 -23.96
CA LEU A 8 0.61 -53.96 -23.26
C LEU A 8 1.30 -53.39 -22.02
N SER A 9 1.33 -52.06 -21.89
CA SER A 9 1.30 -51.40 -20.58
C SER A 9 0.64 -50.04 -20.75
N SER A 10 -0.59 -49.98 -20.26
CA SER A 10 -1.49 -48.84 -20.25
C SER A 10 -0.84 -47.63 -19.59
N PHE A 11 -0.43 -46.63 -20.37
CA PHE A 11 -0.24 -45.28 -19.85
C PHE A 11 -1.62 -44.64 -19.74
N ALA A 12 -2.20 -44.87 -18.57
CA ALA A 12 -3.49 -44.35 -18.17
C ALA A 12 -3.52 -42.83 -18.30
N LEU A 13 -4.55 -42.38 -19.02
CA LEU A 13 -5.33 -41.16 -18.78
C LEU A 13 -4.55 -39.85 -18.71
N LEU A 14 -4.70 -39.05 -19.77
CA LEU A 14 -4.86 -37.61 -19.68
C LEU A 14 -5.78 -37.27 -18.50
N ALA A 15 -5.20 -36.94 -17.35
CA ALA A 15 -5.91 -36.26 -16.27
C ALA A 15 -5.77 -34.77 -16.53
N SER A 16 -6.84 -34.24 -17.11
CA SER A 16 -7.21 -32.84 -17.23
C SER A 16 -6.58 -31.93 -16.19
N ALA A 17 -5.99 -30.85 -16.69
CA ALA A 17 -5.88 -29.60 -15.97
C ALA A 17 -7.27 -29.21 -15.44
N ALA A 18 -7.49 -29.42 -14.16
CA ALA A 18 -8.50 -28.75 -13.37
C ALA A 18 -8.16 -28.95 -11.89
N PHE A 19 -7.17 -28.20 -11.40
CA PHE A 19 -7.28 -27.74 -10.02
C PHE A 19 -8.49 -26.79 -9.98
N VAL A 20 -9.68 -27.37 -9.87
CA VAL A 20 -10.82 -26.71 -9.24
C VAL A 20 -10.47 -26.71 -7.76
N SER A 21 -9.77 -25.67 -7.34
CA SER A 21 -9.86 -25.20 -5.97
C SER A 21 -11.24 -24.53 -5.81
N PRO A 22 -11.87 -24.63 -4.63
CA PRO A 22 -13.14 -23.94 -4.40
C PRO A 22 -12.96 -22.47 -4.73
N ALA A 23 -14.00 -21.84 -5.27
CA ALA A 23 -14.17 -20.40 -5.34
C ALA A 23 -14.31 -19.77 -3.94
N ALA A 24 -13.43 -20.15 -3.02
CA ALA A 24 -13.24 -19.52 -1.73
C ALA A 24 -12.21 -18.39 -1.93
N ALA A 25 -12.54 -17.21 -1.43
CA ALA A 25 -11.64 -16.06 -1.42
C ALA A 25 -10.24 -16.48 -0.95
N LEU A 26 -9.19 -15.99 -1.62
CA LEU A 26 -7.81 -16.25 -1.20
C LEU A 26 -7.63 -15.74 0.23
N THR A 27 -6.91 -16.48 1.05
CA THR A 27 -6.56 -15.98 2.38
C THR A 27 -5.71 -14.71 2.24
N MET A 28 -5.77 -13.82 3.24
CA MET A 28 -4.96 -12.58 3.30
C MET A 28 -3.49 -12.81 2.93
N LYS A 29 -2.91 -13.91 3.42
CA LYS A 29 -1.51 -14.26 3.22
C LYS A 29 -1.22 -14.68 1.77
N GLU A 30 -2.07 -15.51 1.18
CA GLU A 30 -1.94 -15.92 -0.22
C GLU A 30 -2.13 -14.75 -1.18
N CYS A 31 -3.09 -13.87 -0.87
CA CYS A 31 -3.33 -12.65 -1.63
C CYS A 31 -2.09 -11.71 -1.62
N SER A 32 -1.44 -11.56 -0.46
CA SER A 32 -0.24 -10.72 -0.33
C SER A 32 0.93 -11.28 -1.15
N VAL A 33 1.14 -12.60 -1.12
CA VAL A 33 2.17 -13.25 -1.94
C VAL A 33 1.91 -13.02 -3.43
N LYS A 34 0.66 -13.16 -3.88
CA LYS A 34 0.28 -12.86 -5.27
C LYS A 34 0.51 -11.41 -5.67
N TYR A 35 0.17 -10.46 -4.81
CA TYR A 35 0.42 -9.04 -5.07
C TYR A 35 1.92 -8.72 -5.16
N GLN A 36 2.75 -9.33 -4.32
CA GLN A 36 4.21 -9.15 -4.41
C GLN A 36 4.78 -9.73 -5.70
N ALA A 37 4.31 -10.92 -6.12
CA ALA A 37 4.68 -11.51 -7.41
C ALA A 37 4.26 -10.61 -8.58
N ALA A 38 3.03 -10.10 -8.54
CA ALA A 38 2.48 -9.20 -9.55
C ALA A 38 3.22 -7.85 -9.61
N LYS A 39 3.75 -7.36 -8.48
CA LYS A 39 4.63 -6.17 -8.49
C LYS A 39 5.99 -6.48 -9.08
N ALA A 40 6.53 -7.68 -8.85
CA ALA A 40 7.83 -8.09 -9.36
C ALA A 40 7.81 -8.29 -10.89
N ASP A 41 6.72 -8.84 -11.44
CA ASP A 41 6.54 -9.04 -12.88
C ASP A 41 5.94 -7.82 -13.61
N GLY A 42 5.56 -6.78 -12.86
CA GLY A 42 5.01 -5.52 -13.38
C GLY A 42 3.51 -5.51 -13.64
N SER A 43 2.80 -6.64 -13.48
CA SER A 43 1.33 -6.73 -13.66
C SER A 43 0.52 -5.96 -12.62
N ALA A 44 1.11 -5.58 -11.48
CA ALA A 44 0.50 -4.72 -10.45
C ALA A 44 1.28 -3.42 -10.21
N LYS A 45 2.14 -2.99 -11.14
CA LYS A 45 3.03 -1.83 -10.96
C LYS A 45 2.31 -0.52 -10.59
N ASP A 46 1.04 -0.40 -10.95
CA ASP A 46 0.21 0.77 -10.63
C ASP A 46 -1.14 0.39 -9.98
N VAL A 47 -1.31 -0.88 -9.57
CA VAL A 47 -2.53 -1.35 -8.91
C VAL A 47 -2.36 -1.19 -7.41
N LYS A 48 -3.20 -0.37 -6.76
CA LYS A 48 -3.21 -0.25 -5.30
C LYS A 48 -3.67 -1.55 -4.66
N TRP A 49 -3.13 -1.86 -3.48
CA TRP A 49 -3.38 -3.10 -2.74
C TRP A 49 -4.87 -3.42 -2.59
N ASN A 50 -5.71 -2.46 -2.18
CA ASN A 50 -7.15 -2.68 -2.01
C ASN A 50 -7.84 -3.00 -3.35
N ASP A 51 -7.41 -2.39 -4.46
CA ASP A 51 -7.95 -2.73 -5.80
C ASP A 51 -7.51 -4.11 -6.24
N TYR A 52 -6.25 -4.46 -5.94
CA TYR A 52 -5.73 -5.79 -6.21
C TYR A 52 -6.50 -6.84 -5.41
N ARG A 53 -6.73 -6.61 -4.12
CA ARG A 53 -7.52 -7.48 -3.24
C ARG A 53 -8.94 -7.65 -3.76
N ALA A 54 -9.60 -6.54 -4.09
CA ALA A 54 -10.96 -6.54 -4.60
C ALA A 54 -11.08 -7.32 -5.92
N LYS A 55 -10.08 -7.22 -6.79
CA LYS A 55 -10.08 -7.84 -8.11
C LYS A 55 -9.62 -9.30 -8.12
N PHE A 56 -8.68 -9.68 -7.25
CA PHE A 56 -7.97 -10.96 -7.36
C PHE A 56 -8.06 -11.86 -6.12
N CYS A 57 -8.61 -11.37 -4.99
CA CYS A 57 -8.58 -12.09 -3.73
C CYS A 57 -9.95 -12.41 -3.13
N GLY A 58 -11.04 -11.79 -3.60
CA GLY A 58 -12.43 -12.19 -3.30
C GLY A 58 -13.32 -11.04 -2.84
N SER A 59 -14.64 -11.27 -2.86
CA SER A 59 -15.65 -10.26 -2.51
C SER A 59 -15.66 -9.89 -1.03
N GLU A 60 -15.30 -10.81 -0.14
CA GLU A 60 -15.17 -10.54 1.31
C GLU A 60 -14.02 -9.57 1.59
N ALA A 61 -12.89 -9.73 0.90
CA ALA A 61 -11.76 -8.80 0.97
C ALA A 61 -12.15 -7.38 0.53
N ALA A 62 -12.94 -7.26 -0.54
CA ALA A 62 -13.45 -5.98 -1.01
C ALA A 62 -14.42 -5.32 -0.02
N ALA A 63 -15.26 -6.12 0.65
CA ALA A 63 -16.21 -5.63 1.65
C ALA A 63 -15.51 -5.16 2.93
N GLU A 64 -14.47 -5.86 3.39
CA GLU A 64 -13.60 -5.43 4.50
C GLU A 64 -12.87 -4.12 4.16
N ASP A 65 -12.22 -4.04 2.99
CA ASP A 65 -11.52 -2.83 2.57
C ASP A 65 -12.47 -1.62 2.47
N ALA A 66 -13.70 -1.83 1.98
CA ALA A 66 -14.72 -0.78 1.92
C ALA A 66 -15.25 -0.36 3.30
N ALA A 67 -15.28 -1.28 4.28
CA ALA A 67 -15.64 -0.97 5.65
C ALA A 67 -14.55 -0.16 6.35
N ASP A 68 -13.27 -0.49 6.12
CA ASP A 68 -12.13 0.26 6.63
C ASP A 68 -12.09 1.68 6.06
N ASP A 69 -12.30 1.84 4.74
CA ASP A 69 -12.41 3.15 4.09
C ASP A 69 -13.55 4.00 4.69
N LYS A 70 -14.69 3.38 4.98
CA LYS A 70 -15.83 4.05 5.65
C LYS A 70 -15.50 4.42 7.09
N GLN A 71 -14.76 3.59 7.81
CA GLN A 71 -14.35 3.88 9.19
C GLN A 71 -13.35 5.05 9.22
N VAL A 72 -12.38 5.08 8.30
CA VAL A 72 -11.46 6.20 8.13
C VAL A 72 -12.22 7.47 7.75
N ALA A 73 -13.18 7.38 6.83
CA ALA A 73 -14.03 8.52 6.47
C ALA A 73 -14.95 9.00 7.62
N ALA A 74 -15.34 8.10 8.54
CA ALA A 74 -16.14 8.40 9.71
C ALA A 74 -15.33 8.96 10.88
N THR A 75 -13.99 8.85 10.85
CA THR A 75 -13.16 9.59 11.81
C THR A 75 -13.26 11.08 11.50
N THR A 76 -14.00 11.80 12.35
CA THR A 76 -13.99 13.27 12.35
C THR A 76 -12.55 13.73 12.38
N GLU A 77 -12.21 14.71 11.53
CA GLU A 77 -10.92 15.40 11.45
C GLU A 77 -10.60 16.12 12.78
N LYS A 78 -10.50 15.39 13.90
CA LYS A 78 -9.92 15.93 15.12
C LYS A 78 -8.43 16.02 14.85
N GLU A 79 -8.09 17.17 14.32
CA GLU A 79 -6.74 17.58 14.01
C GLU A 79 -5.85 17.30 15.24
N PRO A 80 -4.70 16.62 15.06
CA PRO A 80 -3.77 16.44 16.16
C PRO A 80 -3.40 17.82 16.71
N GLU A 81 -3.37 17.94 18.04
CA GLU A 81 -3.02 19.20 18.72
C GLU A 81 -1.74 19.79 18.12
N LYS A 82 -1.73 21.13 18.03
CA LYS A 82 -0.59 21.89 17.49
C LYS A 82 0.71 21.40 18.13
N ALA A 83 1.72 21.13 17.30
CA ALA A 83 3.03 20.74 17.79
C ALA A 83 3.54 21.77 18.81
N THR A 84 3.98 21.30 19.98
CA THR A 84 4.51 22.16 21.04
C THR A 84 6.03 22.22 21.03
N ILE A 85 6.70 21.33 20.29
CA ILE A 85 8.14 21.37 20.08
C ILE A 85 8.53 22.32 18.94
N LYS A 86 9.75 22.86 18.98
CA LYS A 86 10.33 23.59 17.85
C LYS A 86 11.05 22.61 16.91
N ALA A 87 11.00 22.88 15.62
CA ALA A 87 11.79 22.13 14.65
C ALA A 87 13.30 22.33 14.92
N PRO A 88 14.11 21.26 14.86
CA PRO A 88 15.56 21.38 14.90
C PRO A 88 16.09 22.27 13.77
N LYS A 89 17.23 22.93 14.01
CA LYS A 89 17.89 23.75 12.99
C LYS A 89 18.32 22.86 11.82
N GLY A 90 18.00 23.27 10.60
CA GLY A 90 18.34 22.53 9.37
C GLY A 90 17.19 21.69 8.81
N VAL A 91 16.12 21.44 9.57
CA VAL A 91 14.93 20.77 9.06
C VAL A 91 14.14 21.73 8.17
N ALA A 92 13.98 21.37 6.90
CA ALA A 92 13.17 22.13 5.95
C ALA A 92 11.75 21.56 5.87
N PHE A 93 10.77 22.46 5.79
CA PHE A 93 9.38 22.13 5.52
C PHE A 93 8.96 22.69 4.16
N PRO A 94 8.05 22.02 3.45
CA PRO A 94 7.45 22.55 2.23
C PRO A 94 6.60 23.79 2.58
N SER A 95 6.60 24.79 1.69
CA SER A 95 5.79 26.01 1.85
C SER A 95 4.39 25.90 1.28
N ALA A 96 4.13 24.88 0.45
CA ALA A 96 2.82 24.60 -0.12
C ALA A 96 2.67 23.10 -0.36
N VAL A 97 1.42 22.65 -0.46
CA VAL A 97 1.08 21.29 -0.91
C VAL A 97 1.61 21.07 -2.32
N ASP A 98 2.29 19.94 -2.54
CA ASP A 98 2.84 19.61 -3.86
C ASP A 98 1.71 19.45 -4.88
N LYS A 99 1.85 20.12 -6.04
CA LYS A 99 0.85 20.09 -7.11
C LYS A 99 0.55 18.67 -7.61
N LYS A 100 1.48 17.72 -7.48
CA LYS A 100 1.23 16.31 -7.85
C LYS A 100 0.16 15.63 -6.98
N TYR A 101 -0.24 16.24 -5.88
CA TYR A 101 -1.31 15.77 -4.99
C TYR A 101 -2.57 16.62 -5.06
N SER A 102 -2.72 17.49 -6.07
CA SER A 102 -3.87 18.40 -6.20
C SER A 102 -5.22 17.69 -6.34
N SER A 103 -5.23 16.42 -6.76
CA SER A 103 -6.45 15.60 -6.88
C SER A 103 -6.82 14.86 -5.60
N GLU A 104 -6.02 14.94 -4.55
CA GLU A 104 -6.26 14.29 -3.27
C GLU A 104 -7.06 15.22 -2.34
N THR A 105 -7.71 14.66 -1.31
CA THR A 105 -8.35 15.49 -0.28
C THR A 105 -7.31 16.36 0.43
N PRO A 106 -7.67 17.55 0.95
CA PRO A 106 -6.71 18.48 1.54
C PRO A 106 -5.79 17.85 2.61
N GLY A 107 -6.36 17.02 3.50
CA GLY A 107 -5.59 16.30 4.52
C GLY A 107 -4.59 15.31 3.92
N LYS A 108 -5.00 14.53 2.92
CA LYS A 108 -4.15 13.55 2.23
C LYS A 108 -3.07 14.22 1.39
N ALA A 109 -3.39 15.34 0.75
CA ALA A 109 -2.43 16.11 -0.02
C ALA A 109 -1.31 16.70 0.87
N ARG A 110 -1.67 17.25 2.04
CA ARG A 110 -0.69 17.67 3.07
C ARG A 110 0.14 16.49 3.57
N LEU A 111 -0.49 15.35 3.86
CA LEU A 111 0.20 14.13 4.30
C LEU A 111 1.29 13.70 3.32
N LYS A 112 0.94 13.49 2.06
CA LYS A 112 1.89 13.02 1.05
C LYS A 112 3.00 14.04 0.81
N THR A 113 2.68 15.34 0.79
CA THR A 113 3.67 16.41 0.68
C THR A 113 4.68 16.36 1.84
N CYS A 114 4.20 16.21 3.08
CA CYS A 114 5.07 16.11 4.25
C CYS A 114 5.88 14.81 4.26
N VAL A 115 5.33 13.69 3.80
CA VAL A 115 6.08 12.42 3.69
C VAL A 115 7.26 12.58 2.73
N ASP A 116 7.04 13.18 1.56
CA ASP A 116 8.11 13.40 0.59
C ASP A 116 9.22 14.31 1.14
N SER A 117 8.82 15.39 1.81
CA SER A 117 9.78 16.30 2.43
C SER A 117 10.52 15.63 3.59
N TYR A 118 9.87 14.76 4.37
CA TYR A 118 10.53 13.97 5.41
C TYR A 118 11.57 13.02 4.83
N HIS A 119 11.23 12.29 3.76
CA HIS A 119 12.17 11.41 3.09
C HIS A 119 13.36 12.17 2.52
N LYS A 120 13.13 13.38 1.97
CA LYS A 120 14.22 14.26 1.54
C LYS A 120 15.10 14.70 2.70
N ASN A 121 14.53 15.18 3.80
CA ASN A 121 15.33 15.55 4.98
C ASN A 121 16.09 14.34 5.55
N LYS A 122 15.51 13.13 5.46
CA LYS A 122 16.15 11.89 5.86
C LYS A 122 17.33 11.53 4.95
N SER A 123 17.19 11.67 3.63
CA SER A 123 18.27 11.43 2.68
C SER A 123 19.39 12.44 2.82
N ASP A 124 19.03 13.69 3.11
CA ASP A 124 19.97 14.80 3.26
C ASP A 124 20.62 14.84 4.66
N GLY A 125 20.20 13.96 5.58
CA GLY A 125 20.72 13.91 6.95
C GLY A 125 20.36 15.12 7.81
N THR A 126 19.36 15.91 7.40
CA THR A 126 19.01 17.19 8.03
C THR A 126 17.98 17.08 9.15
N LEU A 127 17.49 15.87 9.46
CA LEU A 127 16.46 15.66 10.48
C LEU A 127 16.91 15.97 11.91
N GLY A 128 18.21 15.84 12.22
CA GLY A 128 18.76 16.14 13.55
C GLY A 128 17.96 15.50 14.70
N ASP A 129 17.63 14.21 14.58
CA ASP A 129 16.81 13.40 15.51
C ASP A 129 15.28 13.57 15.42
N LEU A 130 14.76 14.48 14.59
CA LEU A 130 13.32 14.64 14.44
C LEU A 130 12.69 13.41 13.75
N LYS A 131 11.86 12.68 14.51
CA LYS A 131 11.10 11.53 13.99
C LYS A 131 9.80 11.99 13.33
N TRP A 132 9.28 11.14 12.44
CA TRP A 132 7.97 11.34 11.78
C TRP A 132 6.85 11.66 12.78
N ILE A 133 6.72 10.84 13.83
CA ILE A 133 5.81 11.02 14.98
C ILE A 133 6.59 10.85 16.28
N GLN A 134 6.44 11.76 17.22
CA GLN A 134 7.01 11.68 18.57
C GLN A 134 6.19 12.51 19.58
N LYS A 135 6.43 12.28 20.87
CA LYS A 135 5.77 13.04 21.96
C LYS A 135 6.02 14.54 21.79
N GLY A 136 4.95 15.34 21.84
CA GLY A 136 5.02 16.80 21.67
C GLY A 136 4.95 17.31 20.22
N GLY A 137 4.84 16.41 19.25
CA GLY A 137 4.71 16.73 17.82
C GLY A 137 5.96 16.31 17.04
N GLY A 138 5.83 15.42 16.06
CA GLY A 138 6.93 15.03 15.19
C GLY A 138 7.02 15.90 13.94
N TYR A 139 7.82 15.43 12.98
CA TYR A 139 7.92 16.05 11.66
C TYR A 139 6.55 16.28 11.02
N TRP A 140 5.65 15.29 11.09
CA TRP A 140 4.30 15.41 10.53
C TRP A 140 3.54 16.60 11.11
N SER A 141 3.50 16.73 12.44
CA SER A 141 2.78 17.80 13.12
C SER A 141 3.35 19.18 12.74
N LEU A 142 4.68 19.32 12.73
CA LEU A 142 5.37 20.56 12.36
C LEU A 142 5.14 20.94 10.90
N CYS A 143 5.28 19.98 9.99
CA CYS A 143 5.05 20.19 8.56
C CYS A 143 3.58 20.53 8.25
N ASN A 144 2.63 19.82 8.87
CA ASN A 144 1.21 20.08 8.71
C ASN A 144 0.85 21.48 9.26
N THR A 145 1.44 21.91 10.38
CA THR A 145 1.31 23.30 10.86
C THR A 145 1.90 24.30 9.88
N ALA A 146 3.08 24.04 9.32
CA ALA A 146 3.72 24.92 8.33
C ALA A 146 2.90 25.08 7.04
N LEU A 147 2.28 24.01 6.56
CA LEU A 147 1.43 24.03 5.35
C LEU A 147 0.04 24.66 5.55
N LYS A 148 -0.36 24.92 6.79
CA LYS A 148 -1.63 25.58 7.15
C LYS A 148 -1.44 27.01 7.66
N SER A 149 -0.19 27.42 7.88
CA SER A 149 0.17 28.78 8.28
C SER A 149 0.28 29.66 7.04
#